data_AF-A0A7W0XYL0-F1
#
_entry.id   AF-A0A7W0XYL0-F1
#
_cell.length_a   1.000
_cell.length_b   1.000
_cell.length_c   1.000
_cell.angle_alpha   90.00
_cell.angle_beta   90.00
_cell.angle_gamma   90.00
#
_symmetry.space_group_name_H-M   'P 1'
#
loop_
_entity.id
_entity.type
_entity.pdbx_description
1 polymer ?
#
loop_
_entity_poly.entity_id
_entity_poly.type
_entity_poly.pdbx_seq_one_letter_code
_entity_poly.pdbx_strand_id
1 'polypeptide(L)'
;MSLATTQELLRSAASRGLGIGAFNVITLEYAEAIVSGAEQAGSPVILQLSENATRFHHGNMAPIAAAMREIAVSATVPVSLHLDHVEDQEILYRSADAGFSSIMFDAGSLPYQDNVEATRKAAGWAHARGLSIEAELGYVGGKDTQVSNAHSPGIRTDPGQAAEFVTATEVDALAVAVGSSHAMTARTALLDAELIRELRAAVPVPLVLHGSSGVSEENLAHAVECGIVKVNVGTILSIAYTSTVRSVLARQPSLNDPRQYLSEARDEIAAVVANFIALISGSP
;
A
#
# COMPACT_ATOMS: atom_id res chain seq x y z
N MET A 1 -19.51 11.28 5.01
CA MET A 1 -18.21 11.70 5.58
C MET A 1 -17.13 11.19 4.63
N SER A 2 -16.08 11.98 4.40
CA SER A 2 -14.94 11.65 3.54
C SER A 2 -13.94 10.71 4.21
N LEU A 3 -13.78 10.79 5.53
CA LEU A 3 -13.05 9.76 6.28
C LEU A 3 -13.82 8.43 6.23
N ALA A 4 -13.22 7.44 5.57
CA ALA A 4 -13.74 6.08 5.42
C ALA A 4 -12.79 5.07 6.09
N THR A 5 -13.26 3.86 6.34
CA THR A 5 -12.38 2.76 6.77
C THR A 5 -11.75 2.08 5.56
N THR A 6 -10.51 1.62 5.69
CA THR A 6 -9.84 0.86 4.61
C THR A 6 -10.65 -0.39 4.23
N GLN A 7 -11.28 -1.05 5.19
CA GLN A 7 -12.12 -2.23 4.93
C GLN A 7 -13.33 -1.89 4.03
N GLU A 8 -14.01 -0.76 4.25
CA GLU A 8 -15.11 -0.30 3.38
C GLU A 8 -14.62 -0.03 1.96
N LEU A 9 -13.48 0.65 1.83
CA LEU A 9 -12.90 0.98 0.52
C LEU A 9 -12.50 -0.28 -0.24
N LEU A 10 -11.82 -1.23 0.42
CA LEU A 10 -11.43 -2.51 -0.16
C LEU A 10 -12.64 -3.33 -0.61
N ARG A 11 -13.67 -3.46 0.23
CA ARG A 11 -14.89 -4.21 -0.11
C ARG A 11 -15.64 -3.58 -1.28
N SER A 12 -15.75 -2.26 -1.31
CA SER A 12 -16.37 -1.53 -2.41
C SER A 12 -15.63 -1.77 -3.72
N ALA A 13 -14.31 -1.60 -3.72
CA ALA A 13 -13.45 -1.84 -4.89
C ALA A 13 -13.56 -3.30 -5.38
N ALA A 14 -13.43 -4.27 -4.47
CA ALA A 14 -13.55 -5.69 -4.79
C ALA A 14 -14.91 -6.06 -5.39
N SER A 15 -16.02 -5.51 -4.86
CA SER A 15 -17.38 -5.77 -5.37
C SER A 15 -17.62 -5.23 -6.78
N ARG A 16 -16.86 -4.22 -7.18
CA ARG A 16 -16.93 -3.58 -8.50
C ARG A 16 -15.88 -4.12 -9.48
N GLY A 17 -14.98 -5.00 -9.02
CA GLY A 17 -13.85 -5.48 -9.82
C GLY A 17 -12.85 -4.37 -10.15
N LEU A 18 -12.66 -3.41 -9.24
CA LEU A 18 -11.77 -2.26 -9.41
C LEU A 18 -10.61 -2.30 -8.41
N GLY A 19 -9.54 -1.60 -8.76
CA GLY A 19 -8.41 -1.37 -7.89
C GLY A 19 -8.57 -0.10 -7.04
N ILE A 20 -7.92 -0.08 -5.89
CA ILE A 20 -7.72 1.12 -5.08
C ILE A 20 -6.22 1.37 -4.87
N GLY A 21 -5.82 2.62 -5.07
CA GLY A 21 -4.46 3.07 -4.84
C GLY A 21 -4.21 3.31 -3.36
N ALA A 22 -3.12 2.75 -2.86
CA ALA A 22 -2.64 2.97 -1.52
C ALA A 22 -1.23 3.57 -1.59
N PHE A 23 -1.09 4.81 -1.13
CA PHE A 23 0.09 5.61 -1.41
C PHE A 23 0.85 5.94 -0.14
N ASN A 24 2.17 5.71 -0.15
CA ASN A 24 3.00 5.99 1.01
C ASN A 24 3.15 7.51 1.24
N VAL A 25 2.81 7.94 2.45
CA VAL A 25 3.03 9.28 2.99
C VAL A 25 4.39 9.32 3.68
N ILE A 26 5.20 10.33 3.34
CA ILE A 26 6.49 10.60 4.01
C ILE A 26 6.42 11.92 4.79
N THR A 27 5.92 13.00 4.16
CA THR A 27 5.73 14.31 4.78
C THR A 27 4.29 14.80 4.63
N LEU A 28 3.97 15.95 5.22
CA LEU A 28 2.65 16.56 5.07
C LEU A 28 2.30 16.81 3.60
N GLU A 29 3.26 17.30 2.82
CA GLU A 29 3.10 17.61 1.40
C GLU A 29 2.73 16.36 0.58
N TYR A 30 3.21 15.18 0.97
CA TYR A 30 2.80 13.92 0.33
C TYR A 30 1.32 13.64 0.59
N ALA A 31 0.87 13.76 1.85
CA ALA A 31 -0.54 13.51 2.18
C ALA A 31 -1.47 14.50 1.44
N GLU A 32 -1.11 15.78 1.41
CA GLU A 32 -1.86 16.80 0.68
C GLU A 32 -1.89 16.51 -0.83
N ALA A 33 -0.76 16.14 -1.42
CA ALA A 33 -0.68 15.82 -2.84
C ALA A 33 -1.46 14.56 -3.23
N ILE A 34 -1.39 13.51 -2.41
CA ILE A 34 -2.11 12.25 -2.66
C ILE A 34 -3.62 12.51 -2.63
N VAL A 35 -4.12 13.24 -1.64
CA VAL A 35 -5.55 13.56 -1.58
C VAL A 35 -5.94 14.47 -2.74
N SER A 36 -5.16 15.50 -3.08
CA SER A 36 -5.40 16.34 -4.25
C SER A 36 -5.49 15.54 -5.55
N GLY A 37 -4.57 14.59 -5.77
CA GLY A 37 -4.62 13.70 -6.94
C GLY A 37 -5.85 12.79 -6.96
N ALA A 38 -6.26 12.27 -5.80
CA ALA A 38 -7.47 11.47 -5.67
C ALA A 38 -8.75 12.27 -5.93
N GLU A 39 -8.80 13.53 -5.47
CA GLU A 39 -9.90 14.46 -5.76
C GLU A 39 -9.99 14.81 -7.24
N GLN A 40 -8.85 15.05 -7.90
CA GLN A 40 -8.79 15.26 -9.36
C GLN A 40 -9.32 14.05 -10.13
N ALA A 41 -9.03 12.84 -9.65
CA ALA A 41 -9.54 11.59 -10.21
C ALA A 41 -10.98 11.23 -9.76
N GLY A 42 -11.58 12.01 -8.85
CA GLY A 42 -12.92 11.75 -8.30
C GLY A 42 -13.06 10.37 -7.64
N SER A 43 -11.99 9.84 -7.06
CA SER A 43 -11.88 8.43 -6.68
C SER A 43 -11.33 8.23 -5.26
N PRO A 44 -11.68 7.14 -4.56
CA PRO A 44 -11.21 6.88 -3.21
C PRO A 44 -9.72 6.56 -3.16
N VAL A 45 -9.08 6.84 -2.01
CA VAL A 45 -7.64 6.61 -1.82
C VAL A 45 -7.30 6.16 -0.40
N ILE A 46 -6.22 5.38 -0.26
CA ILE A 46 -5.66 4.99 1.03
C ILE A 46 -4.34 5.75 1.26
N LEU A 47 -4.26 6.52 2.34
CA LEU A 47 -3.01 7.11 2.83
C LEU A 47 -2.27 6.09 3.69
N GLN A 48 -1.08 5.66 3.25
CA GLN A 48 -0.26 4.68 3.97
C GLN A 48 0.91 5.33 4.68
N LEU A 49 1.06 5.09 5.99
CA LEU A 49 2.29 5.44 6.70
C LEU A 49 3.10 4.16 6.93
N SER A 50 4.35 4.09 6.46
CA SER A 50 5.19 2.91 6.70
C SER A 50 5.91 2.98 8.05
N GLU A 51 6.40 1.84 8.53
CA GLU A 51 7.31 1.81 9.68
C GLU A 51 8.55 2.69 9.47
N ASN A 52 9.13 2.69 8.26
CA ASN A 52 10.26 3.54 7.89
C ASN A 52 9.91 5.04 7.96
N ALA A 53 8.74 5.44 7.47
CA ALA A 53 8.26 6.82 7.61
C ALA A 53 8.04 7.17 9.09
N THR A 54 7.54 6.24 9.89
CA THR A 54 7.40 6.41 11.35
C THR A 54 8.75 6.64 12.02
N ARG A 55 9.78 5.85 11.67
CA ARG A 55 11.16 6.02 12.17
C ARG A 55 11.76 7.36 11.75
N PHE A 56 11.50 7.82 10.53
CA PHE A 56 11.88 9.15 10.07
C PHE A 56 11.24 10.26 10.93
N HIS A 57 9.99 10.11 11.34
CA HIS A 57 9.30 10.97 12.31
C HIS A 57 9.67 10.66 13.77
N HIS A 58 10.92 10.29 14.02
CA HIS A 58 11.48 9.99 15.35
C HIS A 58 10.74 8.88 16.12
N GLY A 59 10.13 7.93 15.41
CA GLY A 59 9.35 6.85 16.00
C GLY A 59 7.99 7.29 16.55
N ASN A 60 7.56 8.52 16.28
CA ASN A 60 6.27 9.05 16.72
C ASN A 60 5.35 9.29 15.52
N MET A 61 4.44 8.35 15.27
CA MET A 61 3.45 8.44 14.19
C MET A 61 2.32 9.43 14.46
N ALA A 62 2.08 9.81 15.72
CA ALA A 62 0.86 10.54 16.08
C ALA A 62 0.72 11.91 15.38
N PRO A 63 1.78 12.75 15.26
CA PRO A 63 1.65 14.04 14.57
C PRO A 63 1.32 13.91 13.09
N ILE A 64 2.00 13.01 12.37
CA ILE A 64 1.77 12.81 10.94
C ILE A 64 0.42 12.14 10.69
N ALA A 65 0.02 11.18 11.53
CA ALA A 65 -1.27 10.51 11.41
C ALA A 65 -2.43 11.47 11.73
N ALA A 66 -2.28 12.36 12.72
CA ALA A 66 -3.26 13.42 12.99
C ALA A 66 -3.42 14.37 11.79
N ALA A 67 -2.32 14.74 11.14
CA ALA A 67 -2.37 15.57 9.93
C ALA A 67 -3.03 14.84 8.76
N MET A 68 -2.66 13.57 8.50
CA MET A 68 -3.31 12.74 7.49
C MET A 68 -4.82 12.62 7.74
N ARG A 69 -5.23 12.44 9.00
CA ARG A 69 -6.65 12.35 9.39
C ARG A 69 -7.39 13.66 9.10
N GLU A 70 -6.79 14.81 9.41
CA GLU A 70 -7.43 16.10 9.15
C GLU A 70 -7.60 16.38 7.65
N ILE A 71 -6.59 16.01 6.85
CA ILE A 71 -6.66 16.06 5.39
C ILE A 71 -7.78 15.14 4.88
N ALA A 72 -7.84 13.90 5.38
CA ALA A 72 -8.87 12.93 4.99
C ALA A 72 -10.30 13.42 5.33
N VAL A 73 -10.50 14.05 6.49
CA VAL A 73 -11.79 14.64 6.89
C VAL A 73 -12.18 15.81 5.98
N SER A 74 -11.20 16.58 5.49
CA SER A 74 -11.43 17.74 4.63
C SER A 74 -11.62 17.39 3.15
N ALA A 75 -11.30 16.16 2.74
CA ALA A 75 -11.36 15.71 1.36
C ALA A 75 -12.80 15.66 0.82
N THR A 76 -12.93 15.78 -0.49
CA THR A 76 -14.19 15.65 -1.26
C THR A 76 -14.46 14.21 -1.73
N VAL A 77 -13.45 13.33 -1.65
CA VAL A 77 -13.53 11.90 -1.95
C VAL A 77 -13.33 11.05 -0.68
N PRO A 78 -13.71 9.75 -0.68
CA PRO A 78 -13.43 8.87 0.45
C PRO A 78 -11.92 8.63 0.63
N VAL A 79 -11.40 8.86 1.83
CA VAL A 79 -9.99 8.68 2.19
C VAL A 79 -9.91 7.83 3.45
N SER A 80 -9.04 6.81 3.46
CA SER A 80 -8.72 6.04 4.67
C SER A 80 -7.23 6.13 5.02
N LEU A 81 -6.92 5.79 6.27
CA LEU A 81 -5.56 5.70 6.78
C LEU A 81 -5.20 4.24 7.06
N HIS A 82 -4.01 3.84 6.62
CA HIS A 82 -3.44 2.51 6.81
C HIS A 82 -1.98 2.59 7.29
N LEU A 83 -1.59 1.76 8.25
CA LEU A 83 -0.20 1.62 8.69
C LEU A 83 0.44 0.44 7.96
N ASP A 84 1.58 0.65 7.31
CA ASP A 84 2.16 -0.24 6.29
C ASP A 84 3.46 -0.91 6.79
N HIS A 85 3.62 -2.21 6.49
CA HIS A 85 4.75 -3.06 6.89
C HIS A 85 5.20 -2.89 8.35
N VAL A 86 4.31 -3.16 9.31
CA VAL A 86 4.68 -3.17 10.73
C VAL A 86 5.27 -4.52 11.09
N GLU A 87 6.55 -4.55 11.44
CA GLU A 87 7.22 -5.76 11.96
C GLU A 87 7.27 -5.73 13.50
N ASP A 88 7.32 -4.54 14.09
CA ASP A 88 7.46 -4.33 15.53
C ASP A 88 6.09 -4.28 16.25
N GLN A 89 5.87 -5.21 17.18
CA GLN A 89 4.64 -5.28 17.99
C GLN A 89 4.42 -4.03 18.86
N GLU A 90 5.48 -3.36 19.29
CA GLU A 90 5.37 -2.13 20.05
C GLU A 90 4.82 -1.00 19.17
N ILE A 91 5.28 -0.92 17.91
CA ILE A 91 4.75 0.04 16.93
C ILE A 91 3.29 -0.29 16.61
N LEU A 92 2.96 -1.57 16.43
CA LEU A 92 1.58 -2.04 16.27
C LEU A 92 0.70 -1.50 17.41
N TYR A 93 1.10 -1.67 18.66
CA TYR A 93 0.27 -1.29 19.81
C TYR A 93 0.11 0.22 19.97
N ARG A 94 1.13 1.01 19.64
CA ARG A 94 1.05 2.48 19.69
C ARG A 94 0.16 3.06 18.58
N SER A 95 -0.14 2.29 17.53
CA SER A 95 -0.92 2.78 16.40
C SER A 95 -2.43 2.86 16.62
N ALA A 96 -2.96 2.16 17.64
CA ALA A 96 -4.40 2.07 17.89
C ALA A 96 -5.08 3.44 18.04
N ASP A 97 -4.41 4.39 18.68
CA ASP A 97 -4.95 5.72 18.96
C ASP A 97 -4.55 6.78 17.92
N ALA A 98 -3.78 6.39 16.89
CA ALA A 98 -3.25 7.32 15.90
C ALA A 98 -4.23 7.64 14.76
N GLY A 99 -5.44 7.07 14.78
CA GLY A 99 -6.50 7.37 13.80
C GLY A 99 -6.45 6.52 12.53
N PHE A 100 -5.65 5.45 12.53
CA PHE A 100 -5.70 4.44 11.48
C PHE A 100 -6.98 3.61 11.57
N SER A 101 -7.48 3.16 10.43
CA SER A 101 -8.58 2.19 10.36
C SER A 101 -8.10 0.79 9.97
N SER A 102 -6.82 0.69 9.57
CA SER A 102 -6.20 -0.55 9.12
C SER A 102 -4.71 -0.55 9.34
N ILE A 103 -4.15 -1.74 9.54
CA ILE A 103 -2.72 -1.97 9.73
C ILE A 103 -2.32 -3.19 8.91
N MET A 104 -1.14 -3.17 8.31
CA MET A 104 -0.46 -4.35 7.82
C MET A 104 0.55 -4.82 8.86
N PHE A 105 0.44 -6.08 9.28
CA PHE A 105 1.46 -6.74 10.09
C PHE A 105 2.30 -7.63 9.18
N ASP A 106 3.60 -7.35 9.10
CA ASP A 106 4.52 -8.07 8.22
C ASP A 106 5.33 -9.08 9.04
N ALA A 107 4.91 -10.34 8.94
CA ALA A 107 5.66 -11.49 9.44
C ALA A 107 6.14 -12.38 8.28
N GLY A 108 6.20 -11.84 7.06
CA GLY A 108 6.53 -12.59 5.84
C GLY A 108 7.95 -13.18 5.84
N SER A 109 8.85 -12.64 6.66
CA SER A 109 10.22 -13.14 6.85
C SER A 109 10.30 -14.37 7.78
N LEU A 110 9.23 -14.67 8.53
CA LEU A 110 9.18 -15.82 9.43
C LEU A 110 8.84 -17.11 8.67
N PRO A 111 9.24 -18.29 9.19
CA PRO A 111 8.71 -19.57 8.71
C PRO A 111 7.18 -19.58 8.71
N TYR A 112 6.55 -20.27 7.77
CA TYR A 112 5.10 -20.23 7.56
C TYR A 112 4.27 -20.38 8.85
N GLN A 113 4.59 -21.36 9.71
CA GLN A 113 3.84 -21.57 10.95
C GLN A 113 4.03 -20.43 11.96
N ASP A 114 5.23 -19.85 12.01
CA ASP A 114 5.53 -18.70 12.87
C ASP A 114 4.85 -17.43 12.36
N ASN A 115 4.80 -17.24 11.02
CA ASN A 115 4.03 -16.17 10.39
C ASN A 115 2.54 -16.32 10.73
N VAL A 116 1.96 -17.52 10.54
CA VAL A 116 0.56 -17.79 10.89
C VAL A 116 0.26 -17.45 12.35
N GLU A 117 1.11 -17.88 13.28
CA GLU A 117 0.91 -17.61 14.71
C GLU A 117 1.05 -16.13 15.08
N ALA A 118 2.07 -15.45 14.53
CA ALA A 118 2.29 -14.03 14.79
C ALA A 118 1.16 -13.18 14.19
N THR A 119 0.78 -13.45 12.95
CA THR A 119 -0.29 -12.76 12.23
C THR A 119 -1.64 -12.98 12.88
N ARG A 120 -1.98 -14.21 13.31
CA ARG A 120 -3.21 -14.48 14.07
C ARG A 120 -3.31 -13.65 15.36
N LYS A 121 -2.20 -13.53 16.11
CA LYS A 121 -2.16 -12.70 17.32
C LYS A 121 -2.38 -11.22 17.01
N ALA A 122 -1.74 -10.72 15.95
CA ALA A 122 -1.91 -9.35 15.50
C ALA A 122 -3.35 -9.09 15.03
N ALA A 123 -3.96 -10.04 14.30
CA ALA A 123 -5.33 -9.95 13.82
C ALA A 123 -6.33 -9.88 14.98
N GLY A 124 -6.23 -10.79 15.95
CA GLY A 124 -7.08 -10.76 17.14
C GLY A 124 -6.94 -9.46 17.94
N TRP A 125 -5.73 -8.90 18.03
CA TRP A 125 -5.51 -7.61 18.68
C TRP A 125 -6.14 -6.44 17.92
N ALA A 126 -6.01 -6.43 16.58
CA ALA A 126 -6.54 -5.40 15.69
C ALA A 126 -8.07 -5.41 15.67
N HIS A 127 -8.69 -6.58 15.50
CA HIS A 127 -10.14 -6.74 15.49
C HIS A 127 -10.79 -6.35 16.82
N ALA A 128 -10.14 -6.67 17.95
CA ALA A 128 -10.60 -6.23 19.28
C ALA A 128 -10.67 -4.70 19.44
N ARG A 129 -10.07 -3.95 18.51
CA ARG A 129 -10.05 -2.47 18.45
C ARG A 129 -10.78 -1.90 17.24
N GLY A 130 -11.47 -2.75 16.46
CA GLY A 130 -12.19 -2.33 15.26
C GLY A 130 -11.27 -1.94 14.09
N LEU A 131 -10.02 -2.43 14.07
CA LEU A 131 -9.07 -2.22 12.98
C LEU A 131 -9.09 -3.43 12.04
N SER A 132 -9.03 -3.19 10.72
CA SER A 132 -8.82 -4.27 9.76
C SER A 132 -7.33 -4.55 9.57
N ILE A 133 -6.97 -5.81 9.38
CA ILE A 133 -5.56 -6.22 9.25
C ILE A 133 -5.23 -6.77 7.85
N GLU A 134 -4.11 -6.31 7.32
CA GLU A 134 -3.45 -6.88 6.13
C GLU A 134 -2.24 -7.70 6.57
N ALA A 135 -1.91 -8.75 5.82
CA ALA A 135 -0.69 -9.51 6.01
C ALA A 135 -0.08 -9.89 4.66
N GLU A 136 1.17 -10.34 4.67
CA GLU A 136 1.88 -10.79 3.47
C GLU A 136 2.22 -12.28 3.52
N LEU A 137 2.07 -12.92 2.36
CA LEU A 137 2.52 -14.28 2.12
C LEU A 137 3.20 -14.38 0.76
N GLY A 138 4.48 -14.76 0.73
CA GLY A 138 5.24 -14.97 -0.52
C GLY A 138 6.11 -16.21 -0.47
N TYR A 139 5.56 -17.41 -0.68
CA TYR A 139 6.38 -18.63 -0.79
C TYR A 139 5.80 -19.68 -1.75
N VAL A 140 6.67 -20.36 -2.53
CA VAL A 140 6.42 -21.74 -3.03
C VAL A 140 7.72 -22.56 -3.00
N GLY A 141 7.64 -23.78 -2.44
CA GLY A 141 8.42 -24.94 -2.93
C GLY A 141 9.43 -25.62 -2.00
N GLY A 142 8.93 -26.40 -1.02
CA GLY A 142 9.54 -27.66 -0.55
C GLY A 142 10.98 -27.67 -0.03
N LYS A 143 11.12 -27.88 1.29
CA LYS A 143 12.34 -28.16 2.09
C LYS A 143 13.23 -26.96 2.45
N ASP A 144 13.23 -26.64 3.75
CA ASP A 144 14.38 -26.19 4.57
C ASP A 144 15.35 -25.12 4.05
N THR A 145 14.94 -24.23 3.15
CA THR A 145 15.75 -23.03 2.85
C THR A 145 14.91 -21.77 2.97
N GLN A 146 15.16 -21.07 4.09
CA GLN A 146 14.73 -19.70 4.38
C GLN A 146 14.95 -18.78 3.17
N VAL A 147 13.95 -17.98 2.84
CA VAL A 147 14.13 -16.82 1.96
C VAL A 147 13.89 -15.57 2.78
N SER A 148 14.78 -14.59 2.66
CA SER A 148 14.90 -13.45 3.57
C SER A 148 13.88 -12.33 3.35
N ASN A 149 13.07 -12.37 2.28
CA ASN A 149 12.05 -11.36 1.97
C ASN A 149 11.09 -11.86 0.86
N ALA A 150 9.77 -11.71 1.03
CA ALA A 150 8.72 -12.05 0.06
C ALA A 150 8.80 -11.28 -1.28
N HIS A 151 9.59 -10.20 -1.32
CA HIS A 151 9.91 -9.45 -2.54
C HIS A 151 11.12 -9.97 -3.32
N SER A 152 11.71 -11.11 -2.94
CA SER A 152 12.86 -11.67 -3.66
C SER A 152 12.46 -12.23 -5.04
N PRO A 153 13.37 -12.15 -6.05
CA PRO A 153 13.11 -12.70 -7.38
C PRO A 153 12.70 -14.18 -7.36
N GLY A 154 11.64 -14.53 -8.09
CA GLY A 154 11.16 -15.91 -8.21
C GLY A 154 10.20 -16.36 -7.11
N ILE A 155 9.93 -15.52 -6.11
CA ILE A 155 8.90 -15.79 -5.11
C ILE A 155 7.51 -15.67 -5.71
N ARG A 156 6.68 -16.67 -5.43
CA ARG A 156 5.28 -16.74 -5.80
C ARG A 156 4.47 -17.17 -4.57
N THR A 157 3.19 -16.85 -4.49
CA THR A 157 2.30 -17.33 -3.43
C THR A 157 1.56 -18.57 -3.90
N ASP A 158 1.58 -19.66 -3.12
CA ASP A 158 0.74 -20.83 -3.38
C ASP A 158 -0.74 -20.54 -3.03
N PRO A 159 -1.71 -20.75 -3.94
CA PRO A 159 -3.13 -20.48 -3.65
C PRO A 159 -3.72 -21.32 -2.52
N GLY A 160 -3.30 -22.57 -2.36
CA GLY A 160 -3.75 -23.44 -1.28
C GLY A 160 -3.26 -22.95 0.08
N GLN A 161 -1.96 -22.64 0.19
CA GLN A 161 -1.38 -22.05 1.38
C GLN A 161 -1.97 -20.68 1.70
N ALA A 162 -2.27 -19.85 0.69
CA ALA A 162 -2.93 -18.57 0.91
C ALA A 162 -4.33 -18.73 1.53
N ALA A 163 -5.11 -19.70 1.05
CA ALA A 163 -6.43 -20.00 1.60
C ALA A 163 -6.35 -20.53 3.04
N GLU A 164 -5.40 -21.43 3.32
CA GLU A 164 -5.13 -21.93 4.67
C GLU A 164 -4.67 -20.79 5.60
N PHE A 165 -3.76 -19.94 5.13
CA PHE A 165 -3.23 -18.80 5.88
C PHE A 165 -4.35 -17.83 6.27
N VAL A 166 -5.19 -17.42 5.34
CA VAL A 166 -6.32 -16.51 5.61
C VAL A 166 -7.31 -17.14 6.58
N THR A 167 -7.62 -18.43 6.40
CA THR A 167 -8.51 -19.14 7.34
C THR A 167 -7.92 -19.22 8.75
N ALA A 168 -6.61 -19.46 8.84
CA ALA A 168 -5.93 -19.66 10.11
C ALA A 168 -5.64 -18.35 10.87
N THR A 169 -5.54 -17.23 10.15
CA THR A 169 -5.15 -15.91 10.70
C THR A 169 -6.31 -14.92 10.77
N GLU A 170 -7.37 -15.14 10.00
CA GLU A 170 -8.54 -14.26 9.89
C GLU A 170 -8.21 -12.85 9.38
N VAL A 171 -7.13 -12.68 8.61
CA VAL A 171 -6.77 -11.37 8.02
C VAL A 171 -7.84 -10.85 7.07
N ASP A 172 -7.95 -9.54 6.92
CA ASP A 172 -8.96 -8.85 6.11
C ASP A 172 -8.51 -8.58 4.66
N ALA A 173 -7.21 -8.67 4.40
CA ALA A 173 -6.60 -8.54 3.08
C ALA A 173 -5.27 -9.29 3.06
N LEU A 174 -4.87 -9.79 1.89
CA LEU A 174 -3.64 -10.57 1.72
C LEU A 174 -2.77 -9.99 0.61
N ALA A 175 -1.57 -9.54 0.98
CA ALA A 175 -0.52 -9.24 0.04
C ALA A 175 0.11 -10.53 -0.51
N VAL A 176 0.20 -10.60 -1.83
CA VAL A 176 0.61 -11.81 -2.56
C VAL A 176 1.77 -11.53 -3.50
N ALA A 177 2.69 -12.48 -3.58
CA ALA A 177 3.77 -12.49 -4.53
C ALA A 177 3.30 -13.14 -5.84
N VAL A 178 3.11 -12.32 -6.87
CA VAL A 178 2.61 -12.76 -8.19
C VAL A 178 3.58 -12.43 -9.33
N GLY A 179 4.89 -12.42 -9.05
CA GLY A 179 5.93 -12.40 -10.09
C GLY A 179 6.63 -11.06 -10.38
N SER A 180 6.69 -10.12 -9.44
CA SER A 180 7.46 -8.87 -9.63
C SER A 180 8.98 -9.08 -9.48
N SER A 181 9.61 -9.85 -10.35
CA SER A 181 11.07 -10.06 -10.31
C SER A 181 11.73 -9.36 -11.49
N HIS A 182 12.25 -8.15 -11.30
CA HIS A 182 13.44 -7.53 -11.93
C HIS A 182 13.80 -6.29 -11.07
N ALA A 183 15.08 -5.91 -11.01
CA ALA A 183 15.52 -4.72 -10.28
C ALA A 183 14.67 -3.50 -10.67
N MET A 184 14.22 -2.71 -9.68
CA MET A 184 13.27 -1.59 -9.77
C MET A 184 13.71 -0.40 -10.66
N THR A 185 14.59 -0.65 -11.63
CA THR A 185 15.14 0.32 -12.59
C THR A 185 14.50 0.22 -13.97
N ALA A 186 13.72 -0.83 -14.28
CA ALA A 186 13.00 -0.99 -15.56
C ALA A 186 11.54 -1.44 -15.35
N ARG A 187 10.58 -0.81 -16.04
CA ARG A 187 9.13 -1.16 -16.01
C ARG A 187 8.81 -2.42 -16.84
N THR A 188 9.55 -3.50 -16.64
CA THR A 188 9.42 -4.75 -17.43
C THR A 188 8.94 -5.94 -16.60
N ALA A 189 8.56 -5.73 -15.34
CA ALA A 189 8.05 -6.81 -14.51
C ALA A 189 6.70 -7.31 -15.08
N LEU A 190 6.62 -8.61 -15.33
CA LEU A 190 5.39 -9.29 -15.74
C LEU A 190 4.73 -9.89 -14.50
N LEU A 191 3.47 -9.52 -14.26
CA LEU A 191 2.67 -10.14 -13.22
C LEU A 191 2.00 -11.39 -13.78
N ASP A 192 1.96 -12.45 -12.97
CA ASP A 192 1.36 -13.71 -13.36
C ASP A 192 -0.17 -13.64 -13.20
N ALA A 193 -0.82 -13.30 -14.31
CA ALA A 193 -2.26 -13.14 -14.38
C ALA A 193 -3.04 -14.44 -14.08
N GLU A 194 -2.49 -15.61 -14.43
CA GLU A 194 -3.11 -16.89 -14.12
C GLU A 194 -3.09 -17.13 -12.61
N LEU A 195 -1.94 -16.92 -11.97
CA LEU A 195 -1.80 -17.04 -10.53
C LEU A 195 -2.70 -16.04 -9.77
N ILE A 196 -2.83 -14.80 -10.23
CA ILE A 196 -3.75 -13.82 -9.61
C ILE A 196 -5.19 -14.36 -9.64
N ARG A 197 -5.62 -14.96 -10.75
CA ARG A 197 -6.97 -15.53 -10.87
C ARG A 197 -7.16 -16.74 -9.95
N GLU A 198 -6.16 -17.60 -9.86
CA GLU A 198 -6.17 -18.75 -8.94
C GLU A 198 -6.25 -18.30 -7.47
N LEU A 199 -5.43 -17.33 -7.08
CA LEU A 199 -5.47 -16.72 -5.74
C LEU A 199 -6.82 -16.07 -5.46
N ARG A 200 -7.37 -15.33 -6.43
CA ARG A 200 -8.67 -14.65 -6.28
C ARG A 200 -9.81 -15.64 -6.09
N ALA A 201 -9.72 -16.82 -6.70
CA ALA A 201 -10.70 -17.90 -6.55
C ALA A 201 -10.54 -18.64 -5.21
N ALA A 202 -9.31 -18.82 -4.73
CA ALA A 202 -9.01 -19.55 -3.50
C ALA A 202 -9.18 -18.71 -2.22
N VAL A 203 -8.92 -17.41 -2.29
CA VAL A 203 -8.84 -16.51 -1.13
C VAL A 203 -10.11 -15.64 -1.04
N PRO A 204 -10.84 -15.65 0.09
CA PRO A 204 -12.11 -14.91 0.22
C PRO A 204 -11.93 -13.41 0.51
N VAL A 205 -10.69 -12.97 0.75
CA VAL A 205 -10.36 -11.58 1.08
C VAL A 205 -9.70 -10.84 -0.09
N PRO A 206 -9.81 -9.50 -0.15
CA PRO A 206 -9.11 -8.69 -1.14
C PRO A 206 -7.61 -9.00 -1.26
N LEU A 207 -7.13 -9.18 -2.49
CA LEU A 207 -5.71 -9.35 -2.78
C LEU A 207 -5.01 -8.00 -2.89
N VAL A 208 -3.79 -7.93 -2.37
CA VAL A 208 -2.95 -6.73 -2.36
C VAL A 208 -1.69 -6.95 -3.17
N LEU A 209 -1.35 -5.99 -4.02
CA LEU A 209 -0.13 -5.96 -4.81
C LEU A 209 0.85 -4.95 -4.22
N HIS A 210 1.99 -5.47 -3.81
CA HIS A 210 3.15 -4.68 -3.39
C HIS A 210 4.10 -4.48 -4.57
N GLY A 211 5.11 -3.61 -4.41
CA GLY A 211 6.19 -3.47 -5.41
C GLY A 211 5.74 -2.95 -6.80
N SER A 212 4.61 -2.26 -6.90
CA SER A 212 4.00 -1.83 -8.17
C SER A 212 4.88 -0.95 -9.06
N SER A 213 5.88 -0.25 -8.50
CA SER A 213 6.65 0.76 -9.25
C SER A 213 7.51 0.18 -10.37
N GLY A 214 7.79 -1.13 -10.37
CA GLY A 214 8.50 -1.83 -11.45
C GLY A 214 7.59 -2.43 -12.54
N VAL A 215 6.26 -2.25 -12.40
CA VAL A 215 5.26 -2.86 -13.28
C VAL A 215 4.81 -1.80 -14.32
N SER A 216 4.58 -2.23 -15.56
CA SER A 216 3.99 -1.35 -16.58
C SER A 216 2.55 -1.00 -16.24
N GLU A 217 2.06 0.12 -16.76
CA GLU A 217 0.68 0.56 -16.52
C GLU A 217 -0.34 -0.47 -17.04
N GLU A 218 -0.09 -1.03 -18.22
CA GLU A 218 -0.88 -2.11 -18.81
C GLU A 218 -0.93 -3.35 -17.90
N ASN A 219 0.22 -3.78 -17.35
CA ASN A 219 0.25 -4.93 -16.45
C ASN A 219 -0.43 -4.65 -15.11
N LEU A 220 -0.38 -3.41 -14.60
CA LEU A 220 -1.10 -3.02 -13.38
C LEU A 220 -2.61 -3.06 -13.58
N ALA A 221 -3.10 -2.45 -14.66
CA ALA A 221 -4.52 -2.51 -15.02
C ALA A 221 -4.97 -3.96 -15.19
N HIS A 222 -4.18 -4.77 -15.92
CA HIS A 222 -4.50 -6.18 -16.12
C HIS A 222 -4.49 -7.00 -14.81
N ALA A 223 -3.58 -6.71 -13.88
CA ALA A 223 -3.56 -7.38 -12.58
C ALA A 223 -4.82 -7.08 -11.75
N VAL A 224 -5.33 -5.85 -11.84
CA VAL A 224 -6.61 -5.46 -11.21
C VAL A 224 -7.77 -6.22 -11.84
N GLU A 225 -7.84 -6.28 -13.18
CA GLU A 225 -8.84 -7.09 -13.90
C GLU A 225 -8.81 -8.57 -13.48
N CYS A 226 -7.63 -9.10 -13.15
CA CYS A 226 -7.46 -10.48 -12.72
C CYS A 226 -7.86 -10.73 -11.25
N GLY A 227 -7.93 -9.69 -10.41
CA GLY A 227 -8.39 -9.82 -9.03
C GLY A 227 -7.57 -9.09 -7.97
N ILE A 228 -6.52 -8.35 -8.32
CA ILE A 228 -5.86 -7.43 -7.38
C ILE A 228 -6.81 -6.29 -7.02
N VAL A 229 -6.97 -6.01 -5.73
CA VAL A 229 -7.88 -4.96 -5.24
C VAL A 229 -7.11 -3.76 -4.72
N LYS A 230 -6.05 -3.94 -3.94
CA LYS A 230 -5.23 -2.83 -3.44
C LYS A 230 -3.85 -2.84 -4.09
N VAL A 231 -3.38 -1.68 -4.51
CA VAL A 231 -2.05 -1.53 -5.10
C VAL A 231 -1.25 -0.51 -4.30
N ASN A 232 -0.14 -0.96 -3.69
CA ASN A 232 0.74 -0.12 -2.89
C ASN A 232 1.71 0.66 -3.80
N VAL A 233 1.87 1.95 -3.55
CA VAL A 233 2.66 2.87 -4.38
C VAL A 233 3.48 3.81 -3.50
N GLY A 234 4.81 3.73 -3.60
CA GLY A 234 5.72 4.61 -2.86
C GLY A 234 6.83 5.19 -3.73
N THR A 235 7.65 4.31 -4.33
CA THR A 235 8.88 4.70 -5.04
C THR A 235 8.64 5.71 -6.16
N ILE A 236 7.57 5.57 -6.95
CA ILE A 236 7.26 6.51 -8.03
C ILE A 236 6.99 7.93 -7.51
N LEU A 237 6.35 8.07 -6.34
CA LEU A 237 6.11 9.38 -5.73
C LEU A 237 7.42 10.03 -5.29
N SER A 238 8.32 9.25 -4.69
CA SER A 238 9.66 9.73 -4.29
C SER A 238 10.51 10.14 -5.48
N ILE A 239 10.42 9.42 -6.61
CA ILE A 239 11.09 9.80 -7.86
C ILE A 239 10.53 11.13 -8.36
N ALA A 240 9.21 11.24 -8.49
CA ALA A 240 8.51 12.42 -9.00
C ALA A 240 8.80 13.67 -8.15
N TYR A 241 8.67 13.54 -6.83
CA TYR A 241 8.97 14.62 -5.90
C TYR A 241 10.42 15.08 -5.99
N THR A 242 11.36 14.14 -5.92
CA THR A 242 12.79 14.46 -5.86
C THR A 242 13.29 15.02 -7.19
N SER A 243 12.82 14.51 -8.33
CA SER A 243 13.19 15.02 -9.65
C SER A 243 12.69 16.45 -9.86
N THR A 244 11.45 16.75 -9.44
CA THR A 244 10.88 18.09 -9.53
C THR A 244 11.62 19.07 -8.64
N VAL A 245 11.89 18.72 -7.37
CA VAL A 245 12.71 19.57 -6.49
C VAL A 245 14.08 19.85 -7.11
N ARG A 246 14.77 18.83 -7.65
CA ARG A 246 16.07 19.01 -8.33
C ARG A 246 15.96 19.96 -9.54
N SER A 247 14.91 19.79 -10.35
CA SER A 247 14.66 20.62 -11.53
C SER A 247 14.46 22.10 -11.16
N VAL A 248 13.62 22.38 -10.15
CA VAL A 248 13.35 23.75 -9.69
C VAL A 248 14.61 24.41 -9.16
N LEU A 249 15.36 23.72 -8.30
CA LEU A 249 16.60 24.26 -7.71
C LEU A 249 17.70 24.47 -8.75
N ALA A 250 17.80 23.61 -9.77
CA ALA A 250 18.72 23.80 -10.88
C ALA A 250 18.35 25.01 -11.75
N ARG A 251 17.04 25.22 -11.98
CA ARG A 251 16.50 26.36 -12.74
C ARG A 251 16.62 27.69 -11.98
N GLN A 252 16.56 27.68 -10.65
CA GLN A 252 16.61 28.86 -9.80
C GLN A 252 17.59 28.72 -8.62
N PRO A 253 18.91 28.82 -8.84
CA PRO A 253 19.91 28.55 -7.81
C PRO A 253 19.89 29.47 -6.58
N SER A 254 19.31 30.67 -6.71
CA SER A 254 19.18 31.64 -5.62
C SER A 254 17.94 31.43 -4.75
N LEU A 255 17.10 30.45 -5.08
CA LEU A 255 15.84 30.19 -4.40
C LEU A 255 16.11 29.55 -3.03
N ASN A 256 15.57 30.16 -1.99
CA ASN A 256 15.75 29.75 -0.59
C ASN A 256 14.43 29.59 0.18
N ASP A 257 13.29 29.91 -0.45
CA ASP A 257 11.96 29.70 0.10
C ASP A 257 11.47 28.29 -0.26
N PRO A 258 11.33 27.39 0.72
CA PRO A 258 10.95 26.01 0.46
C PRO A 258 9.61 25.88 -0.23
N ARG A 259 8.67 26.80 0.04
CA ARG A 259 7.31 26.71 -0.48
C ARG A 259 7.28 26.69 -2.00
N GLN A 260 8.25 27.33 -2.66
CA GLN A 260 8.27 27.43 -4.11
C GLN A 260 8.58 26.08 -4.77
N TYR A 261 9.65 25.39 -4.37
CA TYR A 261 9.96 24.06 -4.93
C TYR A 261 9.07 22.94 -4.36
N LEU A 262 8.59 23.08 -3.12
CA LEU A 262 7.66 22.12 -2.53
C LEU A 262 6.29 22.16 -3.19
N SER A 263 5.82 23.34 -3.63
CA SER A 263 4.54 23.45 -4.35
C SER A 263 4.61 22.74 -5.69
N GLU A 264 5.64 22.99 -6.51
CA GLU A 264 5.79 22.29 -7.80
C GLU A 264 5.92 20.77 -7.60
N ALA A 265 6.64 20.32 -6.57
CA ALA A 265 6.78 18.89 -6.28
C ALA A 265 5.47 18.24 -5.79
N ARG A 266 4.64 18.99 -5.05
CA ARG A 266 3.30 18.57 -4.62
C ARG A 266 2.35 18.41 -5.81
N ASP A 267 2.37 19.38 -6.73
CA ASP A 267 1.56 19.34 -7.95
C ASP A 267 1.94 18.13 -8.82
N GLU A 268 3.24 17.82 -8.93
CA GLU A 268 3.72 16.65 -9.66
C GLU A 268 3.25 15.34 -9.00
N ILE A 269 3.34 15.19 -7.67
CA ILE A 269 2.79 14.01 -6.98
C ILE A 269 1.29 13.89 -7.25
N ALA A 270 0.54 14.99 -7.16
CA ALA A 270 -0.91 14.96 -7.38
C ALA A 270 -1.25 14.47 -8.80
N ALA A 271 -0.51 14.93 -9.82
CA ALA A 271 -0.66 14.47 -11.19
C ALA A 271 -0.34 12.96 -11.34
N VAL A 272 0.76 12.50 -10.73
CA VAL A 272 1.12 11.06 -10.73
C VAL A 272 0.03 10.21 -10.07
N VAL A 273 -0.49 10.66 -8.94
CA VAL A 273 -1.57 9.97 -8.20
C VAL A 273 -2.86 9.94 -9.01
N ALA A 274 -3.27 11.06 -9.62
CA ALA A 274 -4.47 11.13 -10.44
C ALA A 274 -4.41 10.17 -11.64
N ASN A 275 -3.28 10.17 -12.35
CA ASN A 275 -3.03 9.25 -13.47
C ASN A 275 -3.03 7.79 -13.03
N PHE A 276 -2.39 7.49 -11.90
CA PHE A 276 -2.33 6.13 -11.36
C PHE A 276 -3.71 5.63 -10.96
N ILE A 277 -4.52 6.46 -10.28
CA ILE A 277 -5.88 6.08 -9.89
C ILE A 277 -6.73 5.81 -11.12
N ALA A 278 -6.72 6.71 -12.11
CA ALA A 278 -7.49 6.55 -13.35
C ALA A 278 -7.16 5.24 -14.09
N LEU A 279 -5.91 4.78 -14.00
CA LEU A 279 -5.47 3.51 -14.58
C LEU A 279 -6.11 2.30 -13.91
N ILE A 280 -6.21 2.28 -12.57
CA ILE A 280 -6.63 1.09 -11.80
C ILE A 280 -8.09 1.12 -11.36
N SER A 281 -8.75 2.27 -11.40
CA SER A 281 -10.16 2.42 -11.03
C SER A 281 -11.13 2.08 -12.17
N GLY A 282 -10.60 1.74 -13.36
CA GLY A 282 -11.38 1.73 -14.60
C GLY A 282 -11.79 3.15 -15.03
N SER A 283 -12.04 3.36 -16.32
CA SER A 283 -12.67 4.62 -16.76
C SER A 283 -14.10 4.69 -16.21
N PRO A 284 -14.57 5.88 -15.79
CA PRO A 284 -15.96 6.07 -15.32
C PRO A 284 -17.00 5.72 -16.39
#